data_AF-A0A0S4JFK3-F1
#
_entry.id   AF-A0A0S4JFK3-F1
#
_cell.length_a   1.000
_cell.length_b   1.000
_cell.length_c   1.000
_cell.angle_alpha   90.00
_cell.angle_beta   90.00
_cell.angle_gamma   90.00
#
_symmetry.space_group_name_H-M   'P 1'
#
loop_
_entity.id
_entity.type
_entity.pdbx_description
1 polymer ?
#
loop_
_entity_poly.entity_id
_entity_poly.type
_entity_poly.pdbx_seq_one_letter_code
_entity_poly.pdbx_strand_id
1 'polypeptide(L)'
;MRLPSDGYFFTLIVVILSFYRKRELNHKKKMRRCGSGLTSSILVAATPLRKNATIGDEAFTTAAMKELMDQFAEARELIGDARESLGTTYFSDDLDDAIKAKDDVLTQWKSVQQTLEAASASDRLSKLQREYDVKFRQLEAEVEELMAHDD
;
A
#
# COMPACT_ATOMS: atom_id res chain seq x y z
N MET A 1 11.74 -10.21 34.73
CA MET A 1 12.56 -9.74 33.58
C MET A 1 12.45 -10.77 32.47
N ARG A 2 12.19 -10.28 31.24
CA ARG A 2 12.36 -10.90 29.92
C ARG A 2 11.69 -12.26 29.65
N LEU A 3 10.56 -12.19 28.95
CA LEU A 3 10.20 -13.20 27.96
C LEU A 3 11.09 -13.00 26.71
N PRO A 4 11.63 -14.07 26.11
CA PRO A 4 12.40 -13.98 24.87
C PRO A 4 11.46 -13.84 23.67
N SER A 5 11.65 -12.75 22.94
CA SER A 5 10.94 -12.39 21.72
C SER A 5 11.89 -12.55 20.54
N ASP A 6 12.08 -13.77 20.04
CA ASP A 6 12.94 -14.03 18.87
C ASP A 6 12.41 -15.21 18.02
N GLY A 7 11.11 -15.21 17.74
CA GLY A 7 10.48 -16.16 16.80
C GLY A 7 9.71 -15.50 15.64
N TYR A 8 9.27 -14.26 15.81
CA TYR A 8 8.35 -13.59 14.88
C TYR A 8 9.03 -12.80 13.76
N PHE A 9 10.33 -12.50 13.92
CA PHE A 9 11.06 -11.69 12.94
C PHE A 9 11.42 -12.49 11.68
N PHE A 10 11.73 -13.78 11.82
CA PHE A 10 12.16 -14.61 10.70
C PHE A 10 11.00 -15.06 9.79
N THR A 11 9.80 -15.29 10.33
CA THR A 11 8.63 -15.68 9.53
C THR A 11 8.06 -14.50 8.75
N LEU A 12 8.06 -13.30 9.33
CA LEU A 12 7.60 -12.08 8.66
C LEU A 12 8.48 -11.70 7.45
N ILE A 13 9.81 -11.90 7.55
CA ILE A 13 10.75 -11.67 6.45
C ILE A 13 10.48 -12.62 5.28
N VAL A 14 10.09 -13.88 5.52
CA VAL A 14 9.82 -14.86 4.45
C VAL A 14 8.51 -14.56 3.71
N VAL A 15 7.47 -14.06 4.40
CA VAL A 15 6.19 -13.66 3.78
C VAL A 15 6.38 -12.40 2.92
N ILE A 16 7.08 -11.39 3.44
CA ILE A 16 7.39 -10.16 2.69
C ILE A 16 8.26 -10.46 1.46
N LEU A 17 9.29 -11.32 1.59
CA LEU A 17 10.13 -11.73 0.45
C LEU A 17 9.34 -12.55 -0.59
N SER A 18 8.33 -13.34 -0.18
CA SER A 18 7.47 -14.10 -1.09
C SER A 18 6.56 -13.18 -1.92
N PHE A 19 6.04 -12.10 -1.31
CA PHE A 19 5.24 -11.10 -2.03
C PHE A 19 6.08 -10.29 -3.02
N TYR A 20 7.31 -9.92 -2.65
CA TYR A 20 8.25 -9.25 -3.56
C TYR A 20 8.68 -10.12 -4.75
N ARG A 21 8.89 -11.44 -4.53
CA ARG A 21 9.32 -12.37 -5.60
C ARG A 21 8.25 -12.61 -6.67
N LYS A 22 6.96 -12.50 -6.33
CA LYS A 22 5.86 -12.63 -7.31
C LYS A 22 5.73 -11.40 -8.22
N ARG A 23 6.08 -10.20 -7.73
CA ARG A 23 6.07 -8.94 -8.51
C ARG A 23 7.15 -8.90 -9.60
N GLU A 24 8.24 -9.67 -9.45
CA GLU A 24 9.38 -9.73 -10.41
C GLU A 24 9.01 -10.37 -11.76
N LEU A 25 7.95 -11.20 -11.81
CA LEU A 25 7.51 -11.85 -13.05
C LEU A 25 6.61 -10.96 -13.94
N ASN A 26 5.97 -9.94 -13.38
CA ASN A 26 5.12 -9.03 -14.17
C ASN A 26 5.90 -7.87 -14.81
N HIS A 27 7.13 -7.58 -14.35
CA HIS A 27 7.88 -6.42 -14.85
C HIS A 27 8.70 -6.68 -16.12
N LYS A 28 8.95 -7.94 -16.51
CA LYS A 28 9.73 -8.31 -17.71
C LYS A 28 9.12 -7.90 -19.06
N LYS A 29 7.90 -7.35 -19.08
CA LYS A 29 7.26 -6.86 -20.33
C LYS A 29 7.52 -5.40 -20.66
N LYS A 30 8.15 -4.59 -19.79
CA LYS A 30 8.26 -3.15 -20.02
C LYS A 30 9.67 -2.70 -20.44
N MET A 31 9.81 -2.63 -21.77
CA MET A 31 10.64 -1.70 -22.53
C MET A 31 12.16 -1.87 -22.55
N ARG A 32 12.59 -2.20 -23.77
CA ARG A 32 13.93 -2.04 -24.33
C ARG A 32 14.27 -0.53 -24.39
N ARG A 33 15.38 -0.16 -23.74
CA ARG A 33 16.50 0.75 -24.13
C ARG A 33 16.32 1.56 -25.44
N CYS A 34 16.84 2.78 -25.66
CA CYS A 34 17.99 3.51 -25.11
C CYS A 34 18.09 4.93 -25.75
N GLY A 35 18.83 5.84 -25.09
CA GLY A 35 19.67 6.90 -25.72
C GLY A 35 19.16 8.35 -25.58
N SER A 36 19.96 9.40 -25.31
CA SER A 36 21.38 9.59 -24.97
C SER A 36 21.64 11.12 -24.82
N GLY A 37 22.61 11.51 -24.00
CA GLY A 37 23.31 12.82 -24.06
C GLY A 37 23.19 13.65 -22.78
N LEU A 38 24.20 13.80 -21.92
CA LEU A 38 25.58 14.35 -22.00
C LEU A 38 25.67 15.78 -21.40
N THR A 39 26.46 15.85 -20.32
CA THR A 39 27.37 16.92 -19.85
C THR A 39 26.84 18.33 -19.59
N SER A 40 27.11 18.90 -18.41
CA SER A 40 28.36 19.64 -18.18
C SER A 40 28.44 20.24 -16.76
N SER A 41 29.68 20.48 -16.34
CA SER A 41 30.21 20.86 -15.03
C SER A 41 29.81 22.25 -14.52
N ILE A 42 29.49 22.40 -13.22
CA ILE A 42 29.65 23.69 -12.49
C ILE A 42 30.10 23.44 -11.04
N LEU A 43 31.02 24.31 -10.61
CA LEU A 43 31.83 24.32 -9.39
C LEU A 43 31.07 24.43 -8.06
N VAL A 44 31.78 23.92 -7.04
CA VAL A 44 31.51 23.88 -5.60
C VAL A 44 31.55 25.28 -4.96
N ALA A 45 30.51 25.61 -4.19
CA ALA A 45 30.54 26.63 -3.13
C ALA A 45 29.88 26.04 -1.88
N ALA A 46 30.66 25.95 -0.79
CA ALA A 46 30.25 25.33 0.48
C ALA A 46 29.33 26.27 1.28
N THR A 47 28.13 25.76 1.61
CA THR A 47 27.24 26.30 2.66
C THR A 47 26.87 25.17 3.62
N PRO A 48 26.83 25.40 4.95
CA PRO A 48 26.51 24.34 5.90
C PRO A 48 25.00 24.17 6.09
N LEU A 49 24.56 22.91 5.95
CA LEU A 49 23.41 22.26 6.59
C LEU A 49 22.01 22.93 6.49
N ARG A 50 21.31 22.61 5.40
CA ARG A 50 19.86 22.35 5.46
C ARG A 50 19.63 20.91 5.01
N LYS A 51 18.92 20.12 5.82
CA LYS A 51 18.59 18.72 5.56
C LYS A 51 17.68 18.65 4.32
N ASN A 52 18.27 18.43 3.15
CA ASN A 52 17.54 18.25 1.91
C ASN A 52 17.27 16.75 1.70
N ALA A 53 16.45 16.16 2.55
CA ALA A 53 16.01 14.76 2.43
C ALA A 53 14.56 14.64 1.91
N THR A 54 13.98 15.68 1.30
CA THR A 54 12.52 15.76 1.15
C THR A 54 11.98 15.56 -0.27
N ILE A 55 12.82 15.46 -1.32
CA ILE A 55 12.31 15.40 -2.70
C ILE A 55 11.92 13.95 -3.10
N GLY A 56 12.66 12.95 -2.61
CA GLY A 56 12.37 11.54 -2.90
C GLY A 56 11.16 11.00 -2.13
N ASP A 57 11.08 11.33 -0.83
CA ASP A 57 10.06 10.77 0.07
C ASP A 57 8.66 11.36 -0.21
N GLU A 58 8.57 12.64 -0.55
CA GLU A 58 7.30 13.30 -0.93
C GLU A 58 6.73 12.73 -2.22
N ALA A 59 7.57 12.45 -3.23
CA ALA A 59 7.12 11.86 -4.49
C ALA A 59 6.69 10.40 -4.29
N PHE A 60 7.43 9.62 -3.50
CA PHE A 60 7.09 8.23 -3.20
C PHE A 60 5.75 8.12 -2.46
N THR A 61 5.58 8.88 -1.39
CA THR A 61 4.35 8.90 -0.59
C THR A 61 3.13 9.36 -1.40
N THR A 62 3.30 10.34 -2.30
CA THR A 62 2.21 10.79 -3.18
C THR A 62 1.82 9.72 -4.18
N ALA A 63 2.80 9.04 -4.79
CA ALA A 63 2.52 7.93 -5.71
C ALA A 63 1.88 6.73 -5.01
N ALA A 64 2.39 6.37 -3.82
CA ALA A 64 1.86 5.26 -3.02
C ALA A 64 0.44 5.54 -2.52
N MET A 65 0.14 6.80 -2.15
CA MET A 65 -1.22 7.21 -1.77
C MET A 65 -2.17 7.22 -2.96
N LYS A 66 -1.70 7.62 -4.15
CA LYS A 66 -2.53 7.55 -5.37
C LYS A 66 -2.91 6.11 -5.68
N GLU A 67 -1.92 5.22 -5.72
CA GLU A 67 -2.14 3.78 -5.92
C GLU A 67 -3.12 3.22 -4.88
N LEU A 68 -2.93 3.57 -3.60
CA LEU A 68 -3.82 3.15 -2.52
C LEU A 68 -5.27 3.62 -2.73
N MET A 69 -5.46 4.84 -3.24
CA MET A 69 -6.81 5.36 -3.53
C MET A 69 -7.43 4.71 -4.76
N ASP A 70 -6.62 4.36 -5.77
CA ASP A 70 -7.07 3.61 -6.94
C ASP A 70 -7.53 2.20 -6.51
N GLN A 71 -6.75 1.51 -5.67
CA GLN A 71 -7.14 0.21 -5.08
C GLN A 71 -8.36 0.31 -4.17
N PHE A 72 -8.50 1.41 -3.42
CA PHE A 72 -9.68 1.66 -2.60
C PHE A 72 -10.95 1.79 -3.45
N ALA A 73 -10.87 2.48 -4.59
CA ALA A 73 -12.00 2.60 -5.51
C ALA A 73 -12.39 1.23 -6.09
N GLU A 74 -11.41 0.44 -6.52
CA GLU A 74 -11.59 -0.94 -7.00
C GLU A 74 -12.24 -1.83 -5.94
N ALA A 75 -11.77 -1.77 -4.68
CA ALA A 75 -12.37 -2.54 -3.60
C ALA A 75 -13.85 -2.18 -3.37
N ARG A 76 -14.24 -0.90 -3.51
CA ARG A 76 -15.64 -0.50 -3.39
C ARG A 76 -16.50 -0.95 -4.57
N GLU A 77 -15.94 -1.01 -5.77
CA GLU A 77 -16.60 -1.54 -6.95
C GLU A 77 -16.91 -3.03 -6.75
N LEU A 78 -15.93 -3.83 -6.31
CA LEU A 78 -16.11 -5.25 -6.02
C LEU A 78 -17.10 -5.52 -4.88
N ILE A 79 -17.13 -4.68 -3.84
CA ILE A 79 -18.18 -4.73 -2.81
C ILE A 79 -19.57 -4.47 -3.42
N GLY A 80 -19.65 -3.56 -4.41
CA GLY A 80 -20.87 -3.32 -5.18
C GLY A 80 -21.31 -4.54 -5.97
N ASP A 81 -20.37 -5.17 -6.70
CA ASP A 81 -20.63 -6.39 -7.46
C ASP A 81 -21.11 -7.53 -6.55
N ALA A 82 -20.44 -7.74 -5.41
CA ALA A 82 -20.85 -8.71 -4.40
C ALA A 82 -22.26 -8.41 -3.84
N ARG A 83 -22.59 -7.13 -3.62
CA ARG A 83 -23.95 -6.71 -3.20
C ARG A 83 -25.00 -7.01 -4.26
N GLU A 84 -24.70 -6.80 -5.53
CA GLU A 84 -25.62 -7.09 -6.64
C GLU A 84 -25.82 -8.60 -6.83
N SER A 85 -24.77 -9.38 -6.57
CA SER A 85 -24.78 -10.84 -6.65
C SER A 85 -25.39 -11.53 -5.42
N LEU A 86 -25.77 -10.81 -4.36
CA LEU A 86 -26.41 -11.37 -3.16
C LEU A 86 -27.60 -12.29 -3.51
N GLY A 87 -27.57 -13.50 -2.98
CA GLY A 87 -28.62 -14.51 -3.22
C GLY A 87 -28.51 -15.21 -4.59
N THR A 88 -27.46 -14.94 -5.35
CA THR A 88 -27.13 -15.70 -6.57
C THR A 88 -25.99 -16.69 -6.29
N THR A 89 -25.74 -17.61 -7.24
CA THR A 89 -24.60 -18.54 -7.15
C THR A 89 -23.24 -17.86 -7.26
N TYR A 90 -23.18 -16.59 -7.70
CA TYR A 90 -21.93 -15.84 -7.89
C TYR A 90 -21.52 -15.06 -6.64
N PHE A 91 -22.42 -14.96 -5.65
CA PHE A 91 -22.17 -14.17 -4.44
C PHE A 91 -20.85 -14.52 -3.74
N SER A 92 -20.59 -15.81 -3.56
CA SER A 92 -19.39 -16.29 -2.85
C SER A 92 -18.10 -15.91 -3.58
N ASP A 93 -18.06 -16.04 -4.91
CA ASP A 93 -16.89 -15.68 -5.72
C ASP A 93 -16.65 -14.16 -5.71
N ASP A 94 -17.72 -13.37 -5.86
CA ASP A 94 -17.64 -11.90 -5.87
C ASP A 94 -17.28 -11.36 -4.46
N LEU A 95 -17.79 -11.99 -3.40
CA LEU A 95 -17.42 -11.67 -2.02
C LEU A 95 -15.94 -11.97 -1.75
N ASP A 96 -15.44 -13.10 -2.21
CA ASP A 96 -14.03 -13.47 -2.08
C ASP A 96 -13.10 -12.44 -2.74
N ASP A 97 -13.47 -11.92 -3.91
CA ASP A 97 -12.71 -10.89 -4.60
C ASP A 97 -12.78 -9.54 -3.88
N ALA A 98 -13.95 -9.17 -3.34
CA ALA A 98 -14.09 -8.00 -2.47
C ALA A 98 -13.22 -8.10 -1.19
N ILE A 99 -13.16 -9.28 -0.56
CA ILE A 99 -12.31 -9.53 0.62
C ILE A 99 -10.83 -9.35 0.27
N LYS A 100 -10.37 -9.94 -0.85
CA LYS A 100 -8.97 -9.81 -1.30
C LYS A 100 -8.61 -8.35 -1.57
N ALA A 101 -9.47 -7.61 -2.28
CA ALA A 101 -9.22 -6.21 -2.59
C ALA A 101 -9.16 -5.34 -1.31
N LYS A 102 -10.05 -5.59 -0.33
CA LYS A 102 -10.00 -4.95 0.99
C LYS A 102 -8.69 -5.26 1.72
N ASP A 103 -8.25 -6.51 1.74
CA ASP A 103 -6.98 -6.90 2.39
C ASP A 103 -5.75 -6.25 1.73
N ASP A 104 -5.75 -6.14 0.40
CA ASP A 104 -4.69 -5.46 -0.36
C ASP A 104 -4.62 -3.97 -0.02
N VAL A 105 -5.76 -3.28 0.04
CA VAL A 105 -5.85 -1.87 0.44
C VAL A 105 -5.30 -1.66 1.85
N LEU A 106 -5.73 -2.48 2.82
CA LEU A 106 -5.27 -2.37 4.21
C LEU A 106 -3.78 -2.68 4.36
N THR A 107 -3.27 -3.62 3.58
CA THR A 107 -1.85 -3.96 3.55
C THR A 107 -1.02 -2.80 3.01
N GLN A 108 -1.46 -2.20 1.90
CA GLN A 108 -0.79 -1.04 1.32
C GLN A 108 -0.88 0.18 2.26
N TRP A 109 -2.00 0.38 2.95
CA TRP A 109 -2.14 1.44 3.95
C TRP A 109 -1.14 1.27 5.11
N LYS A 110 -1.00 0.06 5.65
CA LYS A 110 0.00 -0.25 6.68
C LYS A 110 1.43 0.00 6.19
N SER A 111 1.73 -0.34 4.94
CA SER A 111 3.04 -0.09 4.32
C SER A 111 3.36 1.41 4.22
N VAL A 112 2.38 2.24 3.83
CA VAL A 112 2.53 3.71 3.82
C VAL A 112 2.80 4.25 5.22
N GLN A 113 2.05 3.77 6.22
CA GLN A 113 2.25 4.19 7.62
C GLN A 113 3.66 3.85 8.11
N GLN A 114 4.11 2.60 7.91
CA GLN A 114 5.45 2.15 8.30
C GLN A 114 6.56 2.94 7.60
N THR A 115 6.37 3.29 6.34
CA THR A 115 7.35 4.11 5.60
C THR A 115 7.48 5.51 6.21
N LEU A 116 6.34 6.13 6.57
CA LEU A 116 6.33 7.45 7.20
C LEU A 116 6.89 7.42 8.63
N GLU A 117 6.62 6.36 9.39
CA GLU A 117 7.21 6.12 10.71
C GLU A 117 8.73 5.98 10.61
N ALA A 118 9.22 5.17 9.67
CA ALA A 118 10.66 4.99 9.42
C ALA A 118 11.34 6.30 8.98
N ALA A 119 10.64 7.15 8.22
CA ALA A 119 11.10 8.48 7.83
C ALA A 119 11.00 9.53 8.96
N SER A 120 10.53 9.14 10.16
CA SER A 120 10.27 10.07 11.29
C SER A 120 9.32 11.22 10.92
N ALA A 121 8.40 11.01 9.98
CA ALA A 121 7.45 12.00 9.48
C ALA A 121 6.12 11.94 10.25
N SER A 122 6.19 12.04 11.59
CA SER A 122 5.05 11.84 12.50
C SER A 122 3.86 12.78 12.25
N ASP A 123 4.12 14.03 11.89
CA ASP A 123 3.07 15.03 11.62
C ASP A 123 2.26 14.66 10.37
N ARG A 124 2.96 14.17 9.35
CA ARG A 124 2.34 13.78 8.07
C ARG A 124 1.56 12.48 8.22
N LEU A 125 2.12 11.51 8.94
CA LEU A 125 1.41 10.29 9.34
C LEU A 125 0.12 10.60 10.08
N SER A 126 0.20 11.45 11.12
CA SER A 126 -0.97 11.83 11.93
C SER A 126 -2.05 12.51 11.10
N LYS A 127 -1.66 13.34 10.12
CA LYS A 127 -2.61 13.98 9.19
C LYS A 127 -3.31 12.94 8.31
N LEU A 128 -2.56 12.02 7.69
CA LEU A 128 -3.12 11.00 6.81
C LEU A 128 -4.02 10.02 7.59
N GLN A 129 -3.61 9.61 8.80
CA GLN A 129 -4.44 8.76 9.67
C GLN A 129 -5.81 9.39 9.95
N ARG A 130 -5.85 10.67 10.33
CA ARG A 130 -7.11 11.39 10.55
C ARG A 130 -8.01 11.45 9.32
N GLU A 131 -7.42 11.53 8.13
CA GLU A 131 -8.16 11.67 6.88
C GLU A 131 -8.66 10.34 6.32
N TYR A 132 -7.88 9.26 6.45
CA TYR A 132 -8.12 8.01 5.74
C TYR A 132 -8.48 6.82 6.64
N ASP A 133 -8.15 6.81 7.94
CA ASP A 133 -8.47 5.67 8.81
C ASP A 133 -9.98 5.41 8.87
N VAL A 134 -10.79 6.46 8.88
CA VAL A 134 -12.26 6.33 8.89
C VAL A 134 -12.74 5.66 7.60
N LYS A 135 -12.15 6.00 6.45
CA LYS A 135 -12.53 5.42 5.15
C LYS A 135 -12.19 3.94 5.08
N PHE A 136 -11.01 3.55 5.57
CA PHE A 136 -10.60 2.15 5.59
C PHE A 136 -11.39 1.31 6.60
N ARG A 137 -11.74 1.87 7.76
CA ARG A 137 -12.68 1.21 8.69
C ARG A 137 -14.07 1.04 8.08
N GLN A 138 -14.54 2.03 7.32
CA GLN A 138 -15.81 1.90 6.62
C GLN A 138 -15.75 0.78 5.56
N LEU A 139 -14.66 0.69 4.80
CA LEU A 139 -14.46 -0.38 3.82
C LEU A 139 -14.47 -1.76 4.49
N GLU A 140 -13.79 -1.91 5.64
CA GLU A 140 -13.82 -3.14 6.45
C GLU A 140 -15.25 -3.51 6.87
N ALA A 141 -16.01 -2.54 7.39
CA ALA A 141 -17.38 -2.77 7.84
C ALA A 141 -18.33 -3.14 6.68
N GLU A 142 -18.16 -2.56 5.49
CA GLU A 142 -18.98 -2.90 4.31
C GLU A 142 -18.73 -4.35 3.85
N VAL A 143 -17.50 -4.85 3.93
CA VAL A 143 -17.19 -6.26 3.62
C VAL A 143 -17.72 -7.19 4.71
N GLU A 144 -17.53 -6.83 5.98
CA GLU A 144 -18.00 -7.64 7.13
C GLU A 144 -19.54 -7.80 7.10
N GLU A 145 -20.27 -6.75 6.72
CA GLU A 145 -21.72 -6.82 6.50
C GLU A 145 -22.09 -7.87 5.45
N LEU A 146 -21.36 -7.95 4.34
CA LEU A 146 -21.61 -8.96 3.31
C LEU A 146 -21.24 -10.36 3.76
N MET A 147 -20.14 -10.51 4.51
CA MET A 147 -19.76 -11.82 5.05
C MET A 147 -20.84 -12.40 5.97
N ALA A 148 -21.55 -11.57 6.73
CA ALA A 148 -22.67 -12.01 7.56
C ALA A 148 -23.88 -12.54 6.77
N HIS A 149 -23.92 -12.34 5.45
CA HIS A 149 -24.94 -12.89 4.56
C HIS A 149 -24.55 -14.24 3.92
N ASP A 150 -23.28 -14.67 4.03
CA ASP A 150 -22.79 -15.95 3.49
C ASP A 150 -22.88 -17.12 4.50
N ASP A 151 -23.36 -16.86 5.73
CA ASP A 151 -23.51 -17.83 6.84
C ASP A 151 -24.76 -18.75 6.73
#